data_AF-A0A9P7BC55-F1
#
_entry.id   AF-A0A9P7BC55-F1
#
_cell.length_a   1.000
_cell.length_b   1.000
_cell.length_c   1.000
_cell.angle_alpha   90.00
_cell.angle_beta   90.00
_cell.angle_gamma   90.00
#
_symmetry.space_group_name_H-M   'P 1'
#
loop_
_entity.id
_entity.type
_entity.pdbx_description
1 polymer ?
#
loop_
_entity_poly.entity_id
_entity_poly.type
_entity_poly.pdbx_seq_one_letter_code
_entity_poly.pdbx_strand_id
1 'polypeptide(L)'
;MLSGAVKKYASTYINNENLHIDKGMHVGVPELLHFTTERKMPMAKIFGSDSTYLFSSVQSLDMFKNTKRNDGYKIEEDGIGIPLLKLEPKKVKDKTSGNPSENDKQITSYDIFKYELKHISESPPYDMHDIVAKDDTSILYKVLFGTVIKEKKNITDTSDDLNINEVTKDAVKHDQKQLKKKLKELETQKKLDEKALYKQHKLDAKRQKEQIKLQIKLEKEEAKTLDRKERRALEKEIKLKKEDMERTLKAENKKKKEEEKNKKKELSLEKKQQRYEDKMNKESKTSKAEKNLLSRHKKNISNIKEERNKETVYTCNFGQYAYNPVEIRRRSKTRRLDTRLGDNIFRWTIDSNSLIDDKHYELCYIWPGAPTLFDSFNVELQNYENRTAGLNDTNLIIGHYTEKNNDILPSYIQMTGEFYVGEKNTSISLGITNIPALTVLLASESLLVHQFEIER
;
A
#
# COMPACT_ATOMS: atom_id res chain seq x y z
N MET A 1 -46.75 0.59 -10.78
CA MET A 1 -46.33 0.84 -9.38
C MET A 1 -45.60 -0.40 -8.88
N LEU A 2 -44.28 -0.34 -8.69
CA LEU A 2 -43.52 -1.47 -8.14
C LEU A 2 -43.89 -1.65 -6.66
N SER A 3 -44.15 -2.89 -6.25
CA SER A 3 -44.64 -3.22 -4.91
C SER A 3 -43.66 -2.80 -3.81
N GLY A 4 -44.17 -2.44 -2.63
CA GLY A 4 -43.36 -1.99 -1.50
C GLY A 4 -42.29 -3.00 -1.03
N ALA A 5 -42.40 -4.27 -1.43
CA ALA A 5 -41.40 -5.30 -1.15
C ALA A 5 -40.09 -5.09 -1.94
N VAL A 6 -40.16 -4.57 -3.18
CA VAL A 6 -38.97 -4.32 -4.02
C VAL A 6 -38.17 -3.13 -3.47
N LYS A 7 -38.84 -2.09 -2.97
CA LYS A 7 -38.17 -0.97 -2.29
C LYS A 7 -37.50 -1.38 -0.97
N LYS A 8 -38.11 -2.31 -0.23
CA LYS A 8 -37.57 -2.78 1.06
C LYS A 8 -36.34 -3.69 0.87
N TYR A 9 -36.28 -4.49 -0.20
CA TYR A 9 -35.08 -5.26 -0.56
C TYR A 9 -33.95 -4.38 -1.11
N ALA A 10 -34.28 -3.32 -1.85
CA ALA A 10 -33.28 -2.35 -2.32
C ALA A 10 -32.64 -1.55 -1.17
N SER A 11 -33.40 -1.20 -0.12
CA SER A 11 -32.89 -0.38 0.99
C SER A 11 -31.97 -1.11 1.97
N THR A 12 -32.12 -2.43 2.15
CA THR A 12 -31.23 -3.21 3.03
C THR A 12 -29.86 -3.48 2.39
N TYR A 13 -29.70 -3.19 1.09
CA TYR A 13 -28.44 -3.28 0.34
C TYR A 13 -27.61 -1.97 0.37
N ILE A 14 -28.10 -0.90 1.02
CA ILE A 14 -27.53 0.44 0.89
C ILE A 14 -26.48 0.78 1.96
N ASN A 15 -26.40 0.02 3.05
CA ASN A 15 -25.25 0.12 3.96
C ASN A 15 -24.17 -0.88 3.52
N ASN A 16 -23.50 -0.56 2.41
CA ASN A 16 -22.27 -1.24 1.99
C ASN A 16 -21.14 -0.86 2.96
N GLU A 17 -21.23 -1.29 4.22
CA GLU A 17 -20.09 -1.23 5.16
C GLU A 17 -18.84 -1.92 4.58
N ASN A 18 -19.03 -2.78 3.58
CA ASN A 18 -17.99 -3.48 2.84
C ASN A 18 -17.27 -2.64 1.75
N LEU A 19 -17.71 -1.40 1.47
CA LEU A 19 -17.03 -0.50 0.54
C LEU A 19 -16.26 0.59 1.30
N HIS A 20 -15.52 0.19 2.32
CA HIS A 20 -14.75 1.11 3.13
C HIS A 20 -13.45 1.52 2.45
N ILE A 21 -13.30 2.81 2.18
CA ILE A 21 -12.02 3.43 1.81
C ILE A 21 -11.33 3.92 3.07
N ASP A 22 -10.08 3.51 3.25
CA ASP A 22 -9.25 3.95 4.35
C ASP A 22 -8.96 5.46 4.21
N LYS A 23 -9.38 6.23 5.21
CA LYS A 23 -9.24 7.69 5.27
C LYS A 23 -8.33 8.07 6.43
N GLY A 24 -7.53 9.12 6.24
CA GLY A 24 -6.66 9.68 7.28
C GLY A 24 -5.18 9.62 6.96
N MET A 25 -4.39 10.06 7.94
CA MET A 25 -2.93 10.11 7.85
C MET A 25 -2.34 8.87 8.50
N HIS A 26 -1.69 8.03 7.70
CA HIS A 26 -1.01 6.84 8.18
C HIS A 26 0.51 7.01 8.05
N VAL A 27 1.25 6.67 9.10
CA VAL A 27 2.71 6.72 9.07
C VAL A 27 3.23 5.75 8.01
N GLY A 28 4.08 6.24 7.10
CA GLY A 28 4.66 5.45 6.02
C GLY A 28 3.81 5.38 4.74
N VAL A 29 2.57 5.87 4.75
CA VAL A 29 1.76 6.01 3.53
C VAL A 29 2.15 7.30 2.80
N PRO A 30 2.40 7.25 1.48
CA PRO A 30 2.65 8.45 0.67
C PRO A 30 1.59 9.54 0.86
N GLU A 31 2.01 10.81 0.91
CA GLU A 31 1.11 11.95 1.16
C GLU A 31 -0.02 12.07 0.11
N LEU A 32 0.22 11.61 -1.11
CA LEU A 32 -0.77 11.58 -2.19
C LEU A 32 -1.94 10.61 -1.91
N LEU A 33 -1.79 9.69 -0.95
CA LEU A 33 -2.80 8.72 -0.52
C LEU A 33 -3.45 9.10 0.82
N HIS A 34 -3.22 10.31 1.34
CA HIS A 34 -3.89 10.79 2.56
C HIS A 34 -5.27 11.34 2.19
N PHE A 35 -6.25 10.45 2.10
CA PHE A 35 -7.60 10.80 1.67
C PHE A 35 -8.44 11.41 2.80
N THR A 36 -9.25 12.40 2.42
CA THR A 36 -10.20 13.08 3.29
C THR A 36 -11.64 12.79 2.89
N THR A 37 -11.86 12.50 1.61
CA THR A 37 -13.17 12.26 1.03
C THR A 37 -13.16 11.00 0.17
N GLU A 38 -14.33 10.60 -0.27
CA GLU A 38 -14.54 9.49 -1.19
C GLU A 38 -15.41 9.97 -2.36
N ARG A 39 -15.07 9.52 -3.57
CA ARG A 39 -15.80 9.80 -4.79
C ARG A 39 -16.40 8.52 -5.32
N LYS A 40 -17.67 8.60 -5.74
CA LYS A 40 -18.39 7.55 -6.46
C LYS A 40 -18.53 7.90 -7.94
N MET A 41 -18.06 7.02 -8.81
CA MET A 41 -17.94 7.24 -10.26
C MET A 41 -18.64 6.11 -11.01
N PRO A 42 -19.86 6.31 -11.53
CA PRO A 42 -20.57 5.25 -12.23
C PRO A 42 -20.02 5.06 -13.64
N MET A 43 -20.08 3.81 -14.10
CA MET A 43 -19.75 3.41 -15.46
C MET A 43 -21.02 3.06 -16.21
N ALA A 44 -21.10 3.45 -17.48
CA ALA A 44 -22.25 3.15 -18.32
C ALA A 44 -21.84 2.76 -19.74
N LYS A 45 -22.71 1.96 -20.36
CA LYS A 45 -22.67 1.66 -21.80
C LYS A 45 -23.86 2.29 -22.51
N ILE A 46 -23.62 2.74 -23.73
CA ILE A 46 -24.65 3.24 -24.63
C ILE A 46 -25.00 2.12 -25.59
N PHE A 47 -26.29 1.82 -25.76
CA PHE A 47 -26.75 0.78 -26.67
C PHE A 47 -26.24 1.03 -28.10
N GLY A 48 -25.67 -0.01 -28.72
CA GLY A 48 -25.04 0.07 -30.05
C GLY A 48 -23.61 0.61 -30.06
N SER A 49 -23.03 0.96 -28.92
CA SER A 49 -21.63 1.37 -28.79
C SER A 49 -20.82 0.29 -28.07
N ASP A 50 -19.62 -0.02 -28.60
CA ASP A 50 -18.64 -0.90 -27.92
C ASP A 50 -17.86 -0.16 -26.82
N SER A 51 -18.14 1.13 -26.60
CA SER A 51 -17.43 1.97 -25.66
C SER A 51 -18.05 1.92 -24.26
N THR A 52 -17.19 2.01 -23.25
CA THR A 52 -17.62 2.24 -21.87
C THR A 52 -17.28 3.66 -21.45
N TYR A 53 -18.21 4.31 -20.76
CA TYR A 53 -18.08 5.67 -20.26
C TYR A 53 -17.99 5.63 -18.73
N LEU A 54 -17.14 6.44 -18.15
CA LEU A 54 -17.05 6.65 -16.70
C LEU A 54 -17.37 8.10 -16.38
N PHE A 55 -18.28 8.32 -15.46
CA PHE A 55 -18.74 9.65 -15.06
C PHE A 55 -18.11 10.05 -13.73
N SER A 56 -17.89 11.35 -13.55
CA SER A 56 -17.30 11.93 -12.34
C SER A 56 -18.17 11.76 -11.08
N SER A 57 -19.48 11.57 -11.28
CA SER A 57 -20.50 11.41 -10.23
C SER A 57 -21.77 10.74 -10.77
N VAL A 58 -22.64 10.31 -9.86
CA VAL A 58 -24.00 9.81 -10.20
C VAL A 58 -24.83 10.90 -10.85
N GLN A 59 -24.74 12.13 -10.34
CA GLN A 59 -25.43 13.30 -10.88
C GLN A 59 -25.02 13.59 -12.33
N SER A 60 -23.73 13.42 -12.65
CA SER A 60 -23.24 13.57 -14.02
C SER A 60 -23.81 12.49 -14.95
N LEU A 61 -23.93 11.23 -14.51
CA LEU A 61 -24.61 10.20 -15.29
C LEU A 61 -26.11 10.50 -15.49
N ASP A 62 -26.80 10.92 -14.43
CA ASP A 62 -28.23 11.24 -14.49
C ASP A 62 -28.51 12.40 -15.45
N MET A 63 -27.69 13.45 -15.40
CA MET A 63 -27.77 14.57 -16.33
C MET A 63 -27.50 14.10 -17.77
N PHE A 64 -26.48 13.27 -18.00
CA PHE A 64 -26.17 12.72 -19.32
C PHE A 64 -27.35 11.91 -19.91
N LYS A 65 -28.02 11.10 -19.07
CA LYS A 65 -29.23 10.34 -19.45
C LYS A 65 -30.38 11.25 -19.91
N ASN A 66 -30.50 12.43 -19.31
CA ASN A 66 -31.55 13.41 -19.62
C ASN A 66 -31.23 14.26 -20.87
N THR A 67 -29.98 14.70 -21.03
CA THR A 67 -29.57 15.62 -22.10
C THR A 67 -29.50 14.94 -23.47
N LYS A 68 -29.01 13.70 -23.55
CA LYS A 68 -28.87 12.96 -24.81
C LYS A 68 -30.17 12.69 -25.56
N ARG A 69 -31.33 12.90 -24.93
CA ARG A 69 -32.64 12.80 -25.58
C ARG A 69 -33.01 14.04 -26.39
N ASN A 70 -32.36 15.17 -26.14
CA ASN A 70 -32.77 16.48 -26.66
C ASN A 70 -31.58 17.16 -27.36
N ASP A 71 -31.39 16.92 -28.66
CA ASP A 71 -30.69 17.71 -29.70
C ASP A 71 -29.40 18.53 -29.41
N GLY A 72 -28.66 18.30 -28.33
CA GLY A 72 -27.35 18.93 -28.12
C GLY A 72 -26.82 18.82 -26.68
N TYR A 73 -25.50 18.96 -26.51
CA TYR A 73 -24.90 19.11 -25.18
C TYR A 73 -25.06 20.55 -24.72
N LYS A 74 -25.91 20.79 -23.71
CA LYS A 74 -25.80 22.00 -22.91
C LYS A 74 -24.58 21.84 -22.00
N ILE A 75 -23.58 22.70 -22.16
CA ILE A 75 -22.36 22.67 -21.37
C ILE A 75 -22.62 23.45 -20.08
N GLU A 76 -22.55 22.77 -18.94
CA GLU A 76 -22.57 23.43 -17.63
C GLU A 76 -21.15 23.83 -17.23
N GLU A 77 -21.02 24.89 -16.42
CA GLU A 77 -19.72 25.49 -16.05
C GLU A 77 -18.76 24.49 -15.38
N ASP A 78 -19.28 23.55 -14.60
CA ASP A 78 -18.48 22.51 -13.94
C ASP A 78 -18.37 21.21 -14.76
N GLY A 79 -19.10 21.12 -15.88
CA GLY A 79 -19.18 19.96 -16.76
C GLY A 79 -19.99 18.80 -16.20
N ILE A 80 -21.00 19.02 -15.35
CA ILE A 80 -22.00 17.98 -15.03
C ILE A 80 -22.68 17.50 -16.32
N GLY A 81 -22.92 16.20 -16.42
CA GLY A 81 -23.51 15.59 -17.62
C GLY A 81 -22.48 15.16 -18.66
N ILE A 82 -21.20 15.44 -18.43
CA ILE A 82 -20.12 15.06 -19.33
C ILE A 82 -19.38 13.85 -18.75
N PRO A 83 -19.15 12.77 -19.53
CA PRO A 83 -18.31 11.66 -19.09
C PRO A 83 -16.90 12.17 -18.75
N LEU A 84 -16.28 11.65 -17.69
CA LEU A 84 -14.89 11.96 -17.40
C LEU A 84 -13.95 11.22 -18.36
N LEU A 85 -14.16 9.91 -18.51
CA LEU A 85 -13.36 9.03 -19.34
C LEU A 85 -14.26 8.21 -20.28
N LYS A 86 -13.70 7.83 -21.42
CA LYS A 86 -14.29 6.88 -22.37
C LYS A 86 -13.24 5.86 -22.81
N LEU A 87 -13.52 4.59 -22.59
CA LEU A 87 -12.72 3.48 -23.10
C LEU A 87 -13.31 2.99 -24.42
N GLU A 88 -12.51 3.02 -25.48
CA GLU A 88 -12.90 2.53 -26.81
C GLU A 88 -11.98 1.38 -27.25
N PRO A 89 -12.53 0.21 -27.64
CA PRO A 89 -11.72 -0.83 -28.26
C PRO A 89 -11.23 -0.35 -29.62
N LYS A 90 -9.92 -0.44 -29.85
CA LYS A 90 -9.32 -0.08 -31.12
C LYS A 90 -9.63 -1.18 -32.12
N LYS A 91 -10.44 -0.86 -33.12
CA LYS A 91 -10.66 -1.76 -34.25
C LYS A 91 -9.32 -1.87 -34.98
N VAL A 92 -8.70 -3.05 -34.92
CA VAL A 92 -7.57 -3.38 -35.77
C VAL A 92 -8.11 -3.26 -37.19
N LYS A 93 -7.80 -2.16 -37.87
CA LYS A 93 -8.11 -2.02 -39.30
C LYS A 93 -7.33 -3.15 -39.96
N ASP A 94 -8.02 -4.19 -40.41
CA ASP A 94 -7.43 -5.30 -41.14
C ASP A 94 -6.56 -4.69 -42.25
N LYS A 95 -5.25 -4.66 -41.99
CA LYS A 95 -4.30 -4.14 -42.95
C LYS A 95 -4.26 -5.17 -44.07
N THR A 96 -4.95 -4.85 -45.16
CA THR A 96 -4.67 -5.34 -46.52
C THR A 96 -4.50 -6.86 -46.64
N SER A 97 -5.62 -7.59 -46.83
CA SER A 97 -5.82 -8.88 -47.55
C SER A 97 -4.71 -9.94 -47.70
N GLY A 98 -3.59 -9.83 -47.01
CA GLY A 98 -2.55 -10.84 -46.88
C GLY A 98 -2.94 -11.69 -45.70
N ASN A 99 -2.96 -13.00 -45.90
CA ASN A 99 -3.26 -13.97 -44.86
C ASN A 99 -2.54 -13.58 -43.56
N PRO A 100 -3.25 -13.27 -42.47
CA PRO A 100 -2.63 -12.99 -41.19
C PRO A 100 -1.75 -14.20 -40.86
N SER A 101 -0.47 -13.96 -40.59
CA SER A 101 0.39 -15.08 -40.23
C SER A 101 -0.17 -15.67 -38.92
N GLU A 102 -0.15 -16.99 -38.75
CA GLU A 102 -0.57 -17.65 -37.50
C GLU A 102 0.16 -17.11 -36.25
N ASN A 103 1.24 -16.35 -36.44
CA ASN A 103 2.02 -15.71 -35.39
C ASN A 103 1.64 -14.25 -35.12
N ASP A 104 0.72 -13.65 -35.88
CA ASP A 104 0.14 -12.34 -35.54
C ASP A 104 -0.82 -12.51 -34.37
N LYS A 105 -0.21 -12.65 -33.19
CA LYS A 105 -0.88 -12.63 -31.89
C LYS A 105 -1.86 -11.48 -31.91
N GLN A 106 -3.14 -11.78 -31.73
CA GLN A 106 -4.22 -10.81 -31.66
C GLN A 106 -3.92 -9.78 -30.56
N ILE A 107 -3.30 -8.65 -30.94
CA ILE A 107 -3.04 -7.54 -30.03
C ILE A 107 -4.37 -6.81 -29.87
N THR A 108 -5.05 -7.05 -28.75
CA THR A 108 -6.18 -6.19 -28.36
C THR A 108 -5.59 -4.87 -27.86
N SER A 109 -6.10 -3.76 -28.37
CA SER A 109 -5.74 -2.43 -27.87
C SER A 109 -6.97 -1.61 -27.60
N TYR A 110 -6.86 -0.70 -26.63
CA TYR A 110 -7.93 0.22 -26.25
C TYR A 110 -7.37 1.63 -26.23
N ASP A 111 -8.17 2.59 -26.67
CA ASP A 111 -7.88 3.99 -26.50
C ASP A 111 -8.77 4.53 -25.38
N ILE A 112 -8.16 5.17 -24.39
CA ILE A 112 -8.84 5.88 -23.32
C ILE A 112 -8.84 7.35 -23.69
N PHE A 113 -10.02 7.93 -23.80
CA PHE A 113 -10.22 9.36 -24.00
C PHE A 113 -10.64 10.01 -22.70
N LYS A 114 -10.12 11.21 -22.45
CA LYS A 114 -10.55 12.09 -21.37
C LYS A 114 -11.34 13.25 -21.98
N TYR A 115 -12.35 13.73 -21.27
CA TYR A 115 -13.03 14.97 -21.63
C TYR A 115 -12.49 16.12 -20.79
N GLU A 116 -12.21 17.26 -21.44
CA GLU A 116 -11.75 18.47 -20.77
C GLU A 116 -12.60 19.66 -21.17
N LEU A 117 -13.04 20.42 -20.18
CA LEU A 117 -13.75 21.67 -20.36
C LEU A 117 -12.78 22.84 -20.23
N LYS A 118 -12.81 23.75 -21.20
CA LYS A 118 -11.98 24.95 -21.24
C LYS A 118 -12.82 26.17 -21.55
N HIS A 119 -12.43 27.32 -21.01
CA HIS A 119 -13.05 28.58 -21.42
C HIS A 119 -12.70 28.88 -22.88
N ILE A 120 -13.57 29.57 -23.63
CA ILE A 120 -13.38 29.85 -25.07
C ILE A 120 -12.10 30.65 -25.37
N SER A 121 -11.58 31.39 -24.38
CA SER A 121 -10.33 32.14 -24.49
C SER A 121 -9.07 31.35 -24.16
N GLU A 122 -9.21 30.14 -23.61
CA GLU A 122 -8.07 29.28 -23.28
C GLU A 122 -7.60 28.53 -24.52
N SER A 123 -6.31 28.22 -24.58
CA SER A 123 -5.78 27.38 -25.66
C SER A 123 -6.26 25.94 -25.49
N PRO A 124 -6.40 25.17 -26.60
CA PRO A 124 -6.67 23.74 -26.53
C PRO A 124 -5.66 23.06 -25.62
N PRO A 125 -6.06 22.04 -24.86
CA PRO A 125 -5.18 21.46 -23.87
C PRO A 125 -3.99 20.74 -24.51
N TYR A 126 -4.15 20.14 -25.71
CA TYR A 126 -3.13 19.36 -26.41
C TYR A 126 -3.27 19.43 -27.94
N ASP A 127 -2.23 18.99 -28.65
CA ASP A 127 -2.23 18.97 -30.13
C ASP A 127 -3.26 18.01 -30.73
N MET A 128 -3.45 16.83 -30.12
CA MET A 128 -4.43 15.82 -30.57
C MET A 128 -5.71 15.92 -29.74
N HIS A 129 -6.72 16.59 -30.29
CA HIS A 129 -8.04 16.74 -29.67
C HIS A 129 -9.16 16.80 -30.71
N ASP A 130 -10.36 16.39 -30.29
CA ASP A 130 -11.61 16.62 -31.02
C ASP A 130 -12.46 17.64 -30.24
N ILE A 131 -13.10 18.58 -30.94
CA ILE A 131 -14.12 19.45 -30.34
C ILE A 131 -15.45 18.70 -30.36
N VAL A 132 -15.98 18.41 -29.17
CA VAL A 132 -17.24 17.66 -29.01
C VAL A 132 -18.44 18.60 -29.00
N ALA A 133 -18.30 19.72 -28.31
CA ALA A 133 -19.32 20.75 -28.18
C ALA A 133 -18.66 22.11 -27.92
N LYS A 134 -19.34 23.19 -28.27
CA LYS A 134 -18.91 24.56 -28.04
C LYS A 134 -20.13 25.44 -27.83
N ASP A 135 -20.05 26.32 -26.84
CA ASP A 135 -20.99 27.42 -26.65
C ASP A 135 -20.25 28.76 -26.63
N ASP A 136 -20.93 29.81 -26.18
CA ASP A 136 -20.39 31.17 -26.14
C ASP A 136 -19.27 31.36 -25.09
N THR A 137 -19.20 30.48 -24.09
CA THR A 137 -18.30 30.59 -22.93
C THR A 137 -17.23 29.51 -22.90
N SER A 138 -17.54 28.33 -23.43
CA SER A 138 -16.79 27.10 -23.15
C SER A 138 -16.66 26.20 -24.37
N ILE A 139 -15.58 25.44 -24.41
CA ILE A 139 -15.30 24.42 -25.41
C ILE A 139 -15.06 23.09 -24.70
N LEU A 140 -15.79 22.06 -25.12
CA LEU A 140 -15.61 20.70 -24.66
C LEU A 140 -14.70 19.93 -25.61
N TYR A 141 -13.54 19.53 -25.10
CA TYR A 141 -12.57 18.73 -25.83
C TYR A 141 -12.67 17.25 -25.45
N LYS A 142 -12.51 16.37 -26.44
CA LYS A 142 -12.19 14.95 -26.24
C LYS A 142 -10.73 14.76 -26.61
N VAL A 143 -9.92 14.31 -25.66
CA VAL A 143 -8.48 14.20 -25.81
C VAL A 143 -8.06 12.74 -25.61
N LEU A 144 -7.10 12.25 -26.39
CA LEU A 144 -6.52 10.93 -26.15
C LEU A 144 -5.73 10.97 -24.84
N PHE A 145 -6.26 10.30 -23.82
CA PHE A 145 -5.62 10.21 -22.50
C PHE A 145 -4.54 9.14 -22.49
N GLY A 146 -4.81 7.99 -23.11
CA GLY A 146 -3.79 6.97 -23.31
C GLY A 146 -4.23 5.81 -24.16
N THR A 147 -3.25 5.00 -24.57
CA THR A 147 -3.49 3.75 -25.30
C THR A 147 -3.02 2.58 -24.44
N VAL A 148 -3.85 1.55 -24.37
CA VAL A 148 -3.59 0.31 -23.63
C VAL A 148 -3.36 -0.81 -24.63
N ILE A 149 -2.21 -1.45 -24.54
CA ILE A 149 -1.82 -2.56 -25.42
C ILE A 149 -1.77 -3.83 -24.58
N LYS A 150 -2.56 -4.84 -24.96
CA LYS A 150 -2.57 -6.16 -24.33
C LYS A 150 -1.53 -7.06 -24.99
N GLU A 151 -0.48 -7.39 -24.26
CA GLU A 151 0.56 -8.31 -24.69
C GLU A 151 0.43 -9.66 -23.98
N LYS A 152 0.22 -10.72 -24.76
CA LYS A 152 0.37 -12.09 -24.26
C LYS A 152 1.85 -12.47 -24.29
N LYS A 153 2.52 -12.28 -23.15
CA LYS A 153 3.87 -12.84 -22.94
C LYS A 153 3.73 -14.33 -22.65
N ASN A 154 4.07 -15.14 -23.65
CA ASN A 154 4.45 -16.52 -23.37
C ASN A 154 5.83 -16.42 -22.72
N ILE A 155 5.89 -16.49 -21.39
CA ILE A 155 7.16 -16.66 -20.69
C ILE A 155 7.57 -18.11 -20.97
N THR A 156 8.09 -18.35 -22.18
CA THR A 156 8.82 -19.56 -22.48
C THR A 156 10.09 -19.48 -21.66
N ASP A 157 10.16 -20.32 -20.61
CA ASP A 157 11.30 -20.55 -19.74
C ASP A 157 12.64 -20.20 -20.41
N THR A 158 13.09 -18.94 -20.28
CA THR A 158 14.50 -18.64 -20.51
C THR A 158 15.23 -19.40 -19.42
N SER A 159 16.00 -20.38 -19.86
CA SER A 159 16.68 -21.46 -19.14
C SER A 159 17.59 -21.06 -17.97
N ASP A 160 17.61 -19.80 -17.58
CA ASP A 160 18.49 -19.27 -16.54
C ASP A 160 18.02 -19.61 -15.11
N ASP A 161 16.76 -20.05 -14.94
CA ASP A 161 16.19 -20.40 -13.63
C ASP A 161 16.31 -21.91 -13.26
N LEU A 162 16.93 -22.76 -14.09
CA LEU A 162 16.93 -24.22 -13.87
C LEU A 162 18.17 -24.80 -13.18
N ASN A 163 19.21 -24.03 -12.88
CA ASN A 163 20.41 -24.55 -12.19
C ASN A 163 20.51 -24.17 -10.69
N ILE A 164 19.35 -23.97 -10.04
CA ILE A 164 19.27 -23.42 -8.66
C ILE A 164 19.28 -24.52 -7.59
N ASN A 165 18.97 -25.78 -7.93
CA ASN A 165 18.77 -26.84 -6.92
C ASN A 165 20.05 -27.38 -6.26
N GLU A 166 21.23 -27.21 -6.86
CA GLU A 166 22.51 -27.64 -6.27
C GLU A 166 23.31 -26.47 -5.68
N VAL A 167 23.33 -25.30 -6.32
CA VAL A 167 24.12 -24.14 -5.85
C VAL A 167 23.55 -23.52 -4.56
N THR A 168 22.24 -23.59 -4.33
CA THR A 168 21.61 -22.93 -3.17
C THR A 168 21.81 -23.66 -1.83
N LYS A 169 21.99 -24.99 -1.82
CA LYS A 169 22.14 -25.72 -0.54
C LYS A 169 23.48 -25.42 0.15
N ASP A 170 24.55 -25.26 -0.62
CA ASP A 170 25.87 -24.97 -0.07
C ASP A 170 26.05 -23.48 0.24
N ALA A 171 25.46 -22.59 -0.56
CA ALA A 171 25.39 -21.16 -0.25
C ALA A 171 24.60 -20.90 1.06
N VAL A 172 23.42 -21.52 1.22
CA VAL A 172 22.61 -21.36 2.45
C VAL A 172 23.33 -21.92 3.69
N LYS A 173 24.05 -23.05 3.57
CA LYS A 173 24.87 -23.58 4.68
C LYS A 173 26.03 -22.66 5.03
N HIS A 174 26.69 -22.08 4.03
CA HIS A 174 27.78 -21.13 4.23
C HIS A 174 27.27 -19.88 4.96
N ASP A 175 26.14 -19.32 4.54
CA ASP A 175 25.58 -18.09 5.11
C ASP A 175 25.04 -18.31 6.53
N GLN A 176 24.44 -19.47 6.82
CA GLN A 176 24.06 -19.83 8.19
C GLN A 176 25.27 -19.95 9.12
N LYS A 177 26.42 -20.43 8.64
CA LYS A 177 27.66 -20.51 9.42
C LYS A 177 28.23 -19.12 9.69
N GLN A 178 28.22 -18.23 8.70
CA GLN A 178 28.65 -16.83 8.85
C GLN A 178 27.75 -16.07 9.83
N LEU A 179 26.43 -16.25 9.74
CA LEU A 179 25.47 -15.61 10.63
C LEU A 179 25.68 -16.05 12.09
N LYS A 180 25.86 -17.36 12.34
CA LYS A 180 26.17 -17.88 13.68
C LYS A 180 27.48 -17.35 14.25
N LYS A 181 28.48 -17.11 13.40
CA LYS A 181 29.76 -16.49 13.80
C LYS A 181 29.54 -15.03 14.23
N LYS A 182 28.88 -14.22 13.40
CA LYS A 182 28.55 -12.82 13.71
C LYS A 182 27.74 -12.68 14.99
N LEU A 183 26.76 -13.58 15.22
CA LEU A 183 25.94 -13.54 16.42
C LEU A 183 26.76 -13.76 17.71
N LYS A 184 27.72 -14.70 17.68
CA LYS A 184 28.65 -14.93 18.80
C LYS A 184 29.58 -13.74 19.05
N GLU A 185 30.04 -13.09 17.99
CA GLU A 185 30.88 -11.88 18.10
C GLU A 185 30.08 -10.74 18.77
N LEU A 186 28.83 -10.54 18.35
CA LEU A 186 27.94 -9.51 18.89
C LEU A 186 27.59 -9.75 20.37
N GLU A 187 27.34 -11.01 20.76
CA GLU A 187 27.16 -11.38 22.18
C GLU A 187 28.41 -11.13 23.02
N THR A 188 29.60 -11.34 22.45
CA THR A 188 30.87 -11.11 23.14
C THR A 188 31.12 -9.61 23.33
N GLN A 189 30.81 -8.81 22.32
CA GLN A 189 30.90 -7.35 22.38
C GLN A 189 29.95 -6.77 23.44
N LYS A 190 28.69 -7.21 23.47
CA LYS A 190 27.71 -6.78 24.48
C LYS A 190 28.22 -7.03 25.91
N LYS A 191 28.85 -8.18 26.17
CA LYS A 191 29.45 -8.49 27.48
C LYS A 191 30.64 -7.60 27.84
N LEU A 192 31.41 -7.14 26.85
CA LEU A 192 32.52 -6.21 27.05
C LEU A 192 32.00 -4.81 27.38
N ASP A 193 30.99 -4.34 26.66
CA ASP A 193 30.38 -3.02 26.86
C ASP A 193 29.71 -2.93 28.24
N GLU A 194 29.00 -3.99 28.67
CA GLU A 194 28.41 -4.06 30.02
C GLU A 194 29.47 -3.98 31.13
N LYS A 195 30.64 -4.64 30.95
CA LYS A 195 31.76 -4.55 31.90
C LYS A 195 32.39 -3.16 31.92
N ALA A 196 32.53 -2.53 30.76
CA ALA A 196 33.07 -1.18 30.64
C ALA A 196 32.17 -0.16 31.34
N LEU A 197 30.86 -0.24 31.09
CA LEU A 197 29.85 0.61 31.72
C LEU A 197 29.86 0.47 33.25
N TYR A 198 29.96 -0.77 33.77
CA TYR A 198 30.08 -1.01 35.21
C TYR A 198 31.32 -0.35 35.83
N LYS A 199 32.47 -0.46 35.16
CA LYS A 199 33.73 0.16 35.61
C LYS A 199 33.62 1.69 35.62
N GLN A 200 32.97 2.27 34.62
CA GLN A 200 32.73 3.71 34.52
C GLN A 200 31.87 4.23 35.68
N HIS A 201 30.73 3.59 35.95
CA HIS A 201 29.87 3.97 37.07
C HIS A 201 30.56 3.89 38.43
N LYS A 202 31.46 2.91 38.63
CA LYS A 202 32.25 2.81 39.86
C LYS A 202 33.24 3.97 40.01
N LEU A 203 33.81 4.44 38.90
CA LEU A 203 34.71 5.58 38.88
C LEU A 203 33.96 6.89 39.16
N ASP A 204 32.79 7.08 38.55
CA ASP A 204 31.98 8.28 38.73
C ASP A 204 31.46 8.42 40.17
N ALA A 205 31.04 7.30 40.78
CA ALA A 205 30.67 7.28 42.21
C ALA A 205 31.85 7.66 43.13
N LYS A 206 33.08 7.27 42.77
CA LYS A 206 34.30 7.67 43.50
C LYS A 206 34.56 9.18 43.34
N ARG A 207 34.45 9.71 42.12
CA ARG A 207 34.63 11.14 41.81
C ARG A 207 33.62 12.02 42.55
N GLN A 208 32.34 11.65 42.53
CA GLN A 208 31.30 12.36 43.27
C GLN A 208 31.62 12.40 44.78
N LYS A 209 32.04 11.27 45.37
CA LYS A 209 32.43 11.21 46.78
C LYS A 209 33.63 12.12 47.11
N GLU A 210 34.57 12.28 46.18
CA GLU A 210 35.72 13.18 46.34
C GLU A 210 35.30 14.66 46.21
N GLN A 211 34.48 15.00 45.22
CA GLN A 211 33.92 16.36 45.04
C GLN A 211 33.15 16.81 46.29
N ILE A 212 32.32 15.94 46.85
CA ILE A 212 31.58 16.19 48.09
C ILE A 212 32.54 16.48 49.26
N LYS A 213 33.60 15.69 49.40
CA LYS A 213 34.59 15.91 50.48
C LYS A 213 35.29 17.26 50.34
N LEU A 214 35.58 17.68 49.11
CA LEU A 214 36.20 18.98 48.83
C LEU A 214 35.22 20.13 49.15
N GLN A 215 33.96 20.01 48.74
CA GLN A 215 32.92 20.99 49.05
C GLN A 215 32.75 21.20 50.55
N ILE A 216 32.64 20.11 51.32
CA ILE A 216 32.56 20.16 52.79
C ILE A 216 33.80 20.82 53.41
N LYS A 217 34.98 20.61 52.82
CA LYS A 217 36.22 21.24 53.31
C LYS A 217 36.21 22.74 53.06
N LEU A 218 35.75 23.19 51.89
CA LEU A 218 35.63 24.59 51.53
C LEU A 218 34.65 25.33 52.46
N GLU A 219 33.45 24.79 52.64
CA GLU A 219 32.42 25.36 53.52
C GLU A 219 32.89 25.47 54.98
N LYS A 220 33.72 24.51 55.42
CA LYS A 220 34.34 24.57 56.76
C LYS A 220 35.40 25.65 56.91
N GLU A 221 36.12 26.01 55.84
CA GLU A 221 37.07 27.11 55.86
C GLU A 221 36.34 28.45 55.86
N GLU A 222 35.28 28.61 55.06
CA GLU A 222 34.40 29.78 55.06
C GLU A 222 33.75 30.00 56.43
N ALA A 223 33.36 28.92 57.11
CA ALA A 223 32.81 28.99 58.46
C ALA A 223 33.76 29.60 59.51
N LYS A 224 35.08 29.63 59.26
CA LYS A 224 36.06 30.19 60.21
C LYS A 224 36.07 31.71 60.23
N THR A 225 35.59 32.38 59.18
CA THR A 225 35.59 33.85 59.07
C THR A 225 34.30 34.51 59.57
N LEU A 226 33.30 33.71 59.94
CA LEU A 226 31.99 34.16 60.41
C LEU A 226 31.97 34.39 61.93
N ASP A 227 31.06 35.25 62.41
CA ASP A 227 30.84 35.42 63.84
C ASP A 227 30.30 34.13 64.50
N ARG A 228 30.48 33.98 65.81
CA ARG A 228 30.19 32.76 66.57
C ARG A 228 28.74 32.27 66.39
N LYS A 229 27.78 33.18 66.24
CA LYS A 229 26.36 32.82 66.03
C LYS A 229 26.13 32.22 64.64
N GLU A 230 26.69 32.84 63.60
CA GLU A 230 26.59 32.42 62.21
C GLU A 230 27.34 31.10 61.96
N ARG A 231 28.54 30.96 62.55
CA ARG A 231 29.32 29.72 62.48
C ARG A 231 28.55 28.51 63.02
N ARG A 232 27.84 28.66 64.15
CA ARG A 232 27.01 27.58 64.72
C ARG A 232 25.82 27.22 63.84
N ALA A 233 25.24 28.19 63.14
CA ALA A 233 24.16 27.94 62.19
C ALA A 233 24.69 27.17 60.96
N LEU A 234 25.81 27.62 60.40
CA LEU A 234 26.45 26.99 59.25
C LEU A 234 26.96 25.57 59.56
N GLU A 235 27.55 25.34 60.74
CA GLU A 235 27.99 23.99 61.17
C GLU A 235 26.81 23.00 61.28
N LYS A 236 25.63 23.46 61.72
CA LYS A 236 24.41 22.64 61.74
C LYS A 236 23.91 22.34 60.33
N GLU A 237 23.94 23.33 59.44
CA GLU A 237 23.55 23.16 58.03
C GLU A 237 24.47 22.18 57.30
N ILE A 238 25.79 22.31 57.46
CA ILE A 238 26.80 21.39 56.91
C ILE A 238 26.55 19.96 57.42
N LYS A 239 26.24 19.80 58.71
CA LYS A 239 25.94 18.49 59.29
C LYS A 239 24.67 17.88 58.67
N LEU A 240 23.61 18.67 58.53
CA LEU A 240 22.36 18.21 57.92
C LEU A 240 22.56 17.83 56.45
N LYS A 241 23.22 18.68 55.66
CA LYS A 241 23.56 18.39 54.25
C LYS A 241 24.36 17.10 54.10
N LYS A 242 25.32 16.87 55.00
CA LYS A 242 26.12 15.63 55.01
C LYS A 242 25.25 14.39 55.27
N GLU A 243 24.35 14.46 56.24
CA GLU A 243 23.44 13.35 56.59
C GLU A 243 22.46 13.04 55.45
N ASP A 244 21.85 14.06 54.86
CA ASP A 244 20.92 13.88 53.72
C ASP A 244 21.63 13.28 52.51
N MET A 245 22.85 13.74 52.22
CA MET A 245 23.63 13.21 51.11
C MET A 245 24.07 11.75 51.33
N GLU A 246 24.46 11.38 52.55
CA GLU A 246 24.72 9.97 52.90
C GLU A 246 23.47 9.10 52.76
N ARG A 247 22.28 9.63 53.06
CA ARG A 247 21.01 8.92 52.84
C ARG A 247 20.73 8.73 51.35
N THR A 248 20.89 9.76 50.53
CA THR A 248 20.71 9.68 49.07
C THR A 248 21.66 8.67 48.45
N LEU A 249 22.94 8.69 48.83
CA LEU A 249 23.93 7.74 48.33
C LEU A 249 23.61 6.29 48.75
N LYS A 250 23.10 6.08 49.97
CA LYS A 250 22.66 4.75 50.42
C LYS A 250 21.42 4.28 49.63
N ALA A 251 20.46 5.17 49.35
CA ALA A 251 19.26 4.86 48.59
C ALA A 251 19.59 4.48 47.13
N GLU A 252 20.44 5.25 46.46
CA GLU A 252 20.88 4.93 45.09
C GLU A 252 21.63 3.59 45.00
N ASN A 253 22.53 3.32 45.96
CA ASN A 253 23.23 2.03 46.01
C ASN A 253 22.27 0.86 46.26
N LYS A 254 21.21 1.06 47.04
CA LYS A 254 20.17 0.05 47.26
C LYS A 254 19.38 -0.20 45.96
N LYS A 255 18.95 0.87 45.27
CA LYS A 255 18.23 0.79 43.99
C LYS A 255 19.04 0.06 42.92
N LYS A 256 20.33 0.39 42.77
CA LYS A 256 21.23 -0.28 41.81
C LYS A 256 21.42 -1.77 42.10
N LYS A 257 21.54 -2.16 43.38
CA LYS A 257 21.61 -3.59 43.77
C LYS A 257 20.33 -4.35 43.42
N GLU A 258 19.17 -3.69 43.53
CA GLU A 258 17.87 -4.26 43.20
C GLU A 258 17.69 -4.42 41.69
N GLU A 259 18.08 -3.42 40.90
CA GLU A 259 18.14 -3.50 39.43
C GLU A 259 19.06 -4.64 38.96
N GLU A 260 20.23 -4.82 39.57
CA GLU A 260 21.14 -5.93 39.26
C GLU A 260 20.51 -7.30 39.59
N LYS A 261 19.79 -7.40 40.72
CA LYS A 261 19.08 -8.62 41.10
C LYS A 261 17.96 -8.95 40.11
N ASN A 262 17.24 -7.95 39.61
CA ASN A 262 16.18 -8.14 38.62
C ASN A 262 16.75 -8.56 37.26
N LYS A 263 17.83 -7.93 36.78
CA LYS A 263 18.53 -8.34 35.55
C LYS A 263 19.03 -9.79 35.62
N LYS A 264 19.55 -10.23 36.78
CA LYS A 264 19.96 -11.65 36.96
C LYS A 264 18.78 -12.62 36.90
N LYS A 265 17.61 -12.24 37.40
CA LYS A 265 16.38 -13.05 37.31
C LYS A 265 15.89 -13.15 35.87
N GLU A 266 15.88 -12.04 35.15
CA GLU A 266 15.45 -11.96 33.76
C GLU A 266 16.35 -12.82 32.86
N LEU A 267 17.68 -12.69 33.00
CA LEU A 267 18.65 -13.54 32.29
C LEU A 267 18.50 -15.03 32.63
N SER A 268 18.10 -15.35 33.87
CA SER A 268 17.81 -16.75 34.25
C SER A 268 16.53 -17.27 33.60
N LEU A 269 15.54 -16.42 33.34
CA LEU A 269 14.27 -16.79 32.71
C LEU A 269 14.48 -17.02 31.21
N GLU A 270 15.20 -16.11 30.57
CA GLU A 270 15.58 -16.19 29.15
C GLU A 270 16.39 -17.48 28.88
N LYS A 271 17.37 -17.82 29.73
CA LYS A 271 18.10 -19.10 29.63
C LYS A 271 17.20 -20.33 29.80
N LYS A 272 16.11 -20.25 30.57
CA LYS A 272 15.15 -21.35 30.70
C LYS A 272 14.29 -21.48 29.46
N GLN A 273 13.84 -20.37 28.89
CA GLN A 273 13.09 -20.34 27.62
C GLN A 273 13.94 -20.89 26.47
N GLN A 274 15.20 -20.47 26.36
CA GLN A 274 16.08 -20.96 25.31
C GLN A 274 16.36 -22.46 25.42
N ARG A 275 16.50 -22.99 26.65
CA ARG A 275 16.60 -24.46 26.86
C ARG A 275 15.33 -25.20 26.47
N TYR A 276 14.17 -24.60 26.65
CA TYR A 276 12.89 -25.17 26.23
C TYR A 276 12.79 -25.18 24.70
N GLU A 277 13.13 -24.08 24.03
CA GLU A 277 13.20 -23.98 22.57
C GLU A 277 14.21 -24.97 21.97
N ASP A 278 15.41 -25.08 22.56
CA ASP A 278 16.42 -26.06 22.14
C ASP A 278 15.94 -27.51 22.31
N LYS A 279 15.13 -27.78 23.34
CA LYS A 279 14.52 -29.09 23.57
C LYS A 279 13.44 -29.37 22.52
N MET A 280 12.57 -28.41 22.24
CA MET A 280 11.56 -28.48 21.17
C MET A 280 12.21 -28.67 19.79
N ASN A 281 13.34 -27.98 19.53
CA ASN A 281 14.10 -28.09 18.29
C ASN A 281 14.95 -29.37 18.18
N LYS A 282 15.29 -30.03 19.31
CA LYS A 282 15.90 -31.36 19.30
C LYS A 282 14.87 -32.46 19.12
N GLU A 283 13.68 -32.30 19.68
CA GLU A 283 12.55 -33.22 19.50
C GLU A 283 11.89 -33.07 18.12
N SER A 284 12.11 -31.96 17.41
CA SER A 284 11.61 -31.74 16.04
C SER A 284 12.43 -32.41 14.93
N LYS A 285 13.60 -33.02 15.24
CA LYS A 285 14.38 -33.75 14.23
C LYS A 285 13.60 -34.96 13.71
N THR A 286 13.02 -34.77 12.53
CA THR A 286 12.14 -35.66 11.75
C THR A 286 10.66 -35.69 12.12
N SER A 287 10.11 -34.54 12.54
CA SER A 287 8.66 -34.40 12.66
C SER A 287 7.96 -34.37 11.30
N LYS A 288 6.87 -35.13 11.18
CA LYS A 288 5.87 -35.09 10.09
C LYS A 288 5.45 -33.66 9.71
N ALA A 289 5.55 -32.71 10.64
CA ALA A 289 5.28 -31.29 10.41
C ALA A 289 6.27 -30.63 9.43
N GLU A 290 7.58 -30.90 9.51
CA GLU A 290 8.56 -30.33 8.57
C GLU A 290 8.37 -30.89 7.16
N LYS A 291 8.10 -32.20 7.03
CA LYS A 291 7.78 -32.82 5.75
C LYS A 291 6.48 -32.24 5.16
N ASN A 292 5.47 -31.98 6.00
CA ASN A 292 4.23 -31.33 5.57
C ASN A 292 4.45 -29.88 5.16
N LEU A 293 5.28 -29.12 5.88
CA LEU A 293 5.62 -27.74 5.56
C LEU A 293 6.40 -27.65 4.24
N LEU A 294 7.41 -28.52 4.07
CA LEU A 294 8.20 -28.59 2.84
C LEU A 294 7.35 -29.02 1.64
N SER A 295 6.40 -29.94 1.84
CA SER A 295 5.43 -30.36 0.82
C SER A 295 4.49 -29.21 0.42
N ARG A 296 3.95 -28.46 1.40
CA ARG A 296 3.15 -27.25 1.15
C ARG A 296 3.97 -26.19 0.40
N HIS A 297 5.23 -25.99 0.78
CA HIS A 297 6.09 -25.00 0.14
C HIS A 297 6.40 -25.35 -1.32
N LYS A 298 6.72 -26.63 -1.59
CA LYS A 298 6.90 -27.13 -2.97
C LYS A 298 5.64 -26.97 -3.81
N LYS A 299 4.47 -27.25 -3.23
CA LYS A 299 3.18 -27.07 -3.92
C LYS A 299 2.92 -25.60 -4.23
N ASN A 300 3.18 -24.69 -3.28
CA ASN A 300 3.03 -23.25 -3.50
C ASN A 300 3.97 -22.74 -4.59
N ILE A 301 5.25 -23.15 -4.56
CA ILE A 301 6.23 -22.83 -5.60
C ILE A 301 5.75 -23.30 -6.99
N SER A 302 5.26 -24.54 -7.08
CA SER A 302 4.73 -25.09 -8.34
C SER A 302 3.53 -24.29 -8.86
N ASN A 303 2.62 -23.90 -7.96
CA ASN A 303 1.45 -23.09 -8.33
C ASN A 303 1.86 -21.70 -8.82
N ILE A 304 2.79 -21.03 -8.14
CA ILE A 304 3.30 -19.70 -8.56
C ILE A 304 3.94 -19.79 -9.95
N LYS A 305 4.72 -20.85 -10.23
CA LYS A 305 5.30 -21.08 -11.56
C LYS A 305 4.25 -21.28 -12.64
N GLU A 306 3.26 -22.14 -12.39
CA GLU A 306 2.17 -22.38 -13.36
C GLU A 306 1.37 -21.09 -13.63
N GLU A 307 1.15 -20.27 -12.59
CA GLU A 307 0.42 -19.01 -12.69
C GLU A 307 1.18 -17.94 -13.48
N ARG A 308 2.50 -17.84 -13.32
CA ARG A 308 3.34 -16.91 -14.09
C ARG A 308 3.29 -17.19 -15.59
N ASN A 309 3.18 -18.44 -15.99
CA ASN A 309 3.08 -18.82 -17.40
C ASN A 309 1.78 -18.35 -18.08
N LYS A 310 0.81 -17.83 -17.31
CA LYS A 310 -0.49 -17.30 -17.79
C LYS A 310 -0.66 -15.81 -17.49
N GLU A 311 0.43 -15.09 -17.26
CA GLU A 311 0.40 -13.67 -17.01
C GLU A 311 0.10 -12.89 -18.29
N THR A 312 -0.85 -11.96 -18.20
CA THR A 312 -1.12 -10.99 -19.26
C THR A 312 -0.55 -9.65 -18.84
N VAL A 313 0.27 -9.05 -19.70
CA VAL A 313 0.86 -7.73 -19.47
C VAL A 313 0.12 -6.72 -20.31
N TYR A 314 -0.28 -5.63 -19.68
CA TYR A 314 -0.91 -4.49 -20.31
C TYR A 314 0.02 -3.30 -20.14
N THR A 315 0.44 -2.71 -21.26
CA THR A 315 1.23 -1.48 -21.25
C THR A 315 0.29 -0.32 -21.53
N CYS A 316 0.17 0.60 -20.58
CA CYS A 316 -0.66 1.79 -20.69
C CYS A 316 0.26 3.00 -20.93
N ASN A 317 0.13 3.62 -22.08
CA ASN A 317 0.82 4.87 -22.37
C ASN A 317 -0.16 6.02 -22.21
N PHE A 318 -0.12 6.70 -21.06
CA PHE A 318 -0.97 7.86 -20.76
C PHE A 318 -0.44 9.18 -21.35
N GLY A 319 0.36 9.10 -22.42
CA GLY A 319 0.93 10.27 -23.09
C GLY A 319 1.63 11.21 -22.11
N GLN A 320 1.34 12.51 -22.21
CA GLN A 320 1.93 13.54 -21.36
C GLN A 320 1.41 13.57 -19.91
N TYR A 321 0.39 12.79 -19.57
CA TYR A 321 -0.20 12.79 -18.22
C TYR A 321 0.58 11.94 -17.22
N ALA A 322 1.41 11.02 -17.72
CA ALA A 322 2.28 10.21 -16.89
C ALA A 322 3.72 10.37 -17.37
N TYR A 323 4.61 10.77 -16.46
CA TYR A 323 6.04 10.84 -16.74
C TYR A 323 6.64 9.49 -17.15
N ASN A 324 5.96 8.38 -16.85
CA ASN A 324 6.35 7.03 -17.19
C ASN A 324 5.15 6.22 -17.69
N PRO A 325 5.36 5.27 -18.62
CA PRO A 325 4.32 4.31 -18.98
C PRO A 325 3.88 3.54 -17.74
N VAL A 326 2.57 3.37 -17.60
CA VAL A 326 1.98 2.59 -16.52
C VAL A 326 1.92 1.14 -16.98
N GLU A 327 2.67 0.29 -16.30
CA GLU A 327 2.66 -1.15 -16.53
C GLU A 327 1.61 -1.78 -15.62
N ILE A 328 0.73 -2.59 -16.21
CA ILE A 328 -0.30 -3.35 -15.51
C ILE A 328 -0.06 -4.83 -15.79
N ARG A 329 0.08 -5.63 -14.73
CA ARG A 329 0.26 -7.09 -14.83
C ARG A 329 -0.96 -7.78 -14.26
N ARG A 330 -1.52 -8.76 -14.96
CA ARG A 330 -2.70 -9.51 -14.53
C ARG A 330 -2.45 -11.01 -14.55
N ARG A 331 -2.78 -11.67 -13.44
CA ARG A 331 -2.92 -13.13 -13.37
C ARG A 331 -4.41 -13.49 -13.41
N SER A 332 -4.89 -13.96 -14.56
CA SER A 332 -6.33 -14.20 -14.79
C SER A 332 -6.94 -15.22 -13.83
N LYS A 333 -6.19 -16.26 -13.43
CA LYS A 333 -6.68 -17.33 -12.53
C LYS A 333 -6.95 -16.82 -11.12
N THR A 334 -6.04 -16.00 -10.59
CA THR A 334 -6.17 -15.42 -9.25
C THR A 334 -6.94 -14.11 -9.26
N ARG A 335 -7.29 -13.60 -10.45
CA ARG A 335 -7.95 -12.30 -10.65
C ARG A 335 -7.25 -11.20 -9.85
N ARG A 336 -5.92 -11.27 -9.88
CA ARG A 336 -5.01 -10.30 -9.26
C ARG A 336 -4.41 -9.46 -10.36
N LEU A 337 -4.40 -8.16 -10.15
CA LEU A 337 -3.79 -7.21 -11.06
C LEU A 337 -2.94 -6.23 -10.24
N ASP A 338 -1.68 -6.07 -10.59
CA ASP A 338 -0.79 -5.10 -9.96
C ASP A 338 -0.46 -4.01 -10.99
N THR A 339 -0.57 -2.75 -10.58
CA THR A 339 -0.26 -1.57 -11.39
C THR A 339 0.93 -0.84 -10.79
N ARG A 340 1.87 -0.39 -11.62
CA ARG A 340 3.00 0.45 -11.18
C ARG A 340 2.81 1.89 -11.66
N LEU A 341 2.72 2.83 -10.72
CA LEU A 341 2.62 4.27 -10.98
C LEU A 341 3.78 5.00 -10.28
N GLY A 342 4.82 5.31 -11.05
CA GLY A 342 6.09 5.78 -10.49
C GLY A 342 6.68 4.71 -9.57
N ASP A 343 7.02 5.10 -8.34
CA ASP A 343 7.56 4.20 -7.31
C ASP A 343 6.47 3.47 -6.50
N ASN A 344 5.20 3.81 -6.73
CA ASN A 344 4.07 3.21 -6.01
C ASN A 344 3.53 2.02 -6.78
N ILE A 345 3.18 0.96 -6.03
CA ILE A 345 2.53 -0.22 -6.59
C ILE A 345 1.14 -0.33 -5.98
N PHE A 346 0.15 -0.49 -6.84
CA PHE A 346 -1.23 -0.71 -6.47
C PHE A 346 -1.65 -2.12 -6.87
N ARG A 347 -2.63 -2.67 -6.16
CA ARG A 347 -3.15 -4.01 -6.41
C ARG A 347 -4.66 -4.00 -6.42
N TRP A 348 -5.21 -4.52 -7.50
CA TRP A 348 -6.59 -4.92 -7.59
C TRP A 348 -6.71 -6.40 -7.23
N THR A 349 -7.50 -6.70 -6.21
CA THR A 349 -7.82 -8.06 -5.74
C THR A 349 -9.30 -8.21 -5.51
N ILE A 350 -9.83 -9.41 -5.73
CA ILE A 350 -11.19 -9.72 -5.29
C ILE A 350 -11.21 -9.79 -3.78
N ASP A 351 -12.22 -9.17 -3.17
CA ASP A 351 -12.48 -9.35 -1.75
C ASP A 351 -12.72 -10.83 -1.45
N SER A 352 -11.77 -11.46 -0.74
CA SER A 352 -11.86 -12.87 -0.35
C SER A 352 -13.03 -13.15 0.60
N ASN A 353 -13.56 -12.12 1.26
CA ASN A 353 -14.69 -12.24 2.17
C ASN A 353 -16.04 -12.17 1.43
N SER A 354 -16.05 -11.70 0.19
CA SER A 354 -17.23 -11.69 -0.66
C SER A 354 -17.54 -13.10 -1.17
N LEU A 355 -18.15 -13.92 -0.32
CA LEU A 355 -18.68 -15.24 -0.69
C LEU A 355 -19.79 -15.16 -1.75
N ILE A 356 -20.32 -13.96 -2.01
CA ILE A 356 -21.58 -13.74 -2.73
C ILE A 356 -21.39 -12.92 -4.02
N ASP A 357 -20.34 -12.11 -4.13
CA ASP A 357 -20.10 -11.32 -5.34
C ASP A 357 -18.69 -11.49 -5.86
N ASP A 358 -18.57 -12.27 -6.93
CA ASP A 358 -17.32 -12.45 -7.64
C ASP A 358 -16.93 -11.19 -8.43
N LYS A 359 -17.71 -10.12 -8.46
CA LYS A 359 -17.46 -8.93 -9.29
C LYS A 359 -17.12 -7.67 -8.49
N HIS A 360 -16.66 -7.85 -7.25
CA HIS A 360 -16.14 -6.78 -6.41
C HIS A 360 -14.62 -6.88 -6.30
N TYR A 361 -13.93 -5.81 -6.73
CA TYR A 361 -12.50 -5.64 -6.56
C TYR A 361 -12.18 -4.53 -5.55
N GLU A 362 -11.17 -4.78 -4.72
CA GLU A 362 -10.53 -3.80 -3.86
C GLU A 362 -9.24 -3.33 -4.52
N LEU A 363 -9.03 -2.02 -4.52
CA LEU A 363 -7.79 -1.38 -4.91
C LEU A 363 -6.99 -1.04 -3.65
N CYS A 364 -5.83 -1.65 -3.53
CA CYS A 364 -4.96 -1.55 -2.36
C CYS A 364 -3.62 -0.92 -2.72
N TYR A 365 -3.08 -0.07 -1.86
CA TYR A 365 -1.67 0.32 -1.92
C TYR A 365 -0.79 -0.80 -1.36
N ILE A 366 0.26 -1.15 -2.10
CA ILE A 366 1.19 -2.22 -1.73
C ILE A 366 2.44 -1.61 -1.08
N TRP A 367 2.62 -1.92 0.20
CA TRP A 367 3.76 -1.49 0.99
C TRP A 367 5.11 -1.91 0.35
N PRO A 368 6.16 -1.09 0.45
CA PRO A 368 7.49 -1.47 0.00
C PRO A 368 7.95 -2.80 0.62
N GLY A 369 8.44 -3.72 -0.21
CA GLY A 369 8.87 -5.06 0.21
C GLY A 369 7.77 -6.13 0.23
N ALA A 370 6.51 -5.76 0.00
CA ALA A 370 5.46 -6.74 -0.26
C ALA A 370 5.65 -7.40 -1.65
N PRO A 371 5.30 -8.69 -1.80
CA PRO A 371 5.45 -9.40 -3.07
C PRO A 371 4.52 -8.81 -4.13
N THR A 372 5.05 -8.52 -5.32
CA THR A 372 4.33 -7.92 -6.45
C THR A 372 4.41 -8.79 -7.71
N LEU A 373 3.51 -8.56 -8.67
CA LEU A 373 3.61 -9.21 -9.99
C LEU A 373 4.79 -8.70 -10.83
N PHE A 374 5.41 -7.59 -10.41
CA PHE A 374 6.62 -7.07 -11.03
C PHE A 374 7.90 -7.72 -10.53
N ASP A 375 7.84 -8.45 -9.41
CA ASP A 375 9.00 -9.07 -8.79
C ASP A 375 9.53 -10.25 -9.65
N SER A 376 10.84 -10.49 -9.60
CA SER A 376 11.36 -11.77 -10.08
C SER A 376 10.85 -12.91 -9.20
N PHE A 377 10.90 -14.15 -9.70
CA PHE A 377 10.34 -15.30 -8.97
C PHE A 377 10.99 -15.45 -7.59
N ASN A 378 12.30 -15.27 -7.54
CA ASN A 378 13.08 -15.36 -6.31
C ASN A 378 12.74 -14.24 -5.32
N VAL A 379 12.50 -13.02 -5.80
CA VAL A 379 12.10 -11.88 -4.96
C VAL A 379 10.68 -12.07 -4.44
N GLU A 380 9.74 -12.51 -5.28
CA GLU A 380 8.36 -12.82 -4.85
C GLU A 380 8.35 -13.89 -3.75
N LEU A 381 9.17 -14.95 -3.93
CA LEU A 381 9.29 -16.04 -2.95
C LEU A 381 9.92 -15.57 -1.63
N GLN A 382 11.00 -14.79 -1.70
CA GLN A 382 11.66 -14.24 -0.51
C GLN A 382 10.73 -13.31 0.26
N ASN A 383 10.02 -12.42 -0.44
CA ASN A 383 9.05 -11.51 0.17
C ASN A 383 7.88 -12.27 0.82
N TYR A 384 7.44 -13.37 0.19
CA TYR A 384 6.42 -14.26 0.75
C TYR A 384 6.89 -14.95 2.04
N GLU A 385 8.14 -15.45 2.07
CA GLU A 385 8.72 -16.07 3.28
C GLU A 385 8.84 -15.05 4.42
N ASN A 386 9.31 -13.84 4.13
CA ASN A 386 9.45 -12.77 5.11
C ASN A 386 8.10 -12.31 5.70
N ARG A 387 7.01 -12.36 4.94
CA ARG A 387 5.66 -11.97 5.42
C ARG A 387 5.13 -12.85 6.55
N THR A 388 5.55 -14.11 6.62
CA THR A 388 5.07 -15.02 7.68
C THR A 388 5.52 -14.61 9.10
N ALA A 389 6.41 -13.61 9.23
CA ALA A 389 6.97 -13.15 10.49
C ALA A 389 6.17 -12.05 11.22
N GLY A 390 4.92 -11.73 10.83
CA GLY A 390 4.01 -10.94 11.67
C GLY A 390 3.91 -9.44 11.35
N LEU A 391 4.19 -9.02 10.13
CA LEU A 391 3.75 -7.70 9.65
C LEU A 391 2.27 -7.81 9.28
N ASN A 392 1.41 -7.12 10.03
CA ASN A 392 -0.03 -7.09 9.75
C ASN A 392 -0.26 -6.50 8.36
N ASP A 393 -0.81 -7.34 7.49
CA ASP A 393 -1.24 -7.08 6.11
C ASP A 393 -2.47 -6.16 6.06
N THR A 394 -2.50 -5.06 6.82
CA THR A 394 -3.49 -4.00 6.58
C THR A 394 -3.06 -3.28 5.32
N ASN A 395 -3.43 -3.86 4.18
CA ASN A 395 -3.40 -3.17 2.90
C ASN A 395 -4.27 -1.93 3.05
N LEU A 396 -3.72 -0.77 2.71
CA LEU A 396 -4.48 0.47 2.67
C LEU A 396 -5.43 0.37 1.47
N ILE A 397 -6.73 0.25 1.73
CA ILE A 397 -7.78 0.18 0.72
C ILE A 397 -8.08 1.61 0.25
N ILE A 398 -7.77 1.89 -1.00
CA ILE A 398 -7.87 3.23 -1.57
C ILE A 398 -9.03 3.37 -2.56
N GLY A 399 -9.65 2.25 -2.95
CA GLY A 399 -10.80 2.26 -3.83
C GLY A 399 -11.43 0.88 -4.01
N HIS A 400 -12.59 0.87 -4.65
CA HIS A 400 -13.33 -0.33 -4.99
C HIS A 400 -13.95 -0.24 -6.37
N TYR A 401 -14.02 -1.36 -7.06
CA TYR A 401 -14.83 -1.51 -8.26
C TYR A 401 -15.92 -2.58 -8.01
N THR A 402 -17.15 -2.34 -8.46
CA THR A 402 -18.25 -3.30 -8.34
C THR A 402 -19.25 -3.22 -9.49
N GLU A 403 -19.84 -4.36 -9.86
CA GLU A 403 -20.99 -4.46 -10.79
C GLU A 403 -22.34 -4.57 -10.07
N LYS A 404 -22.39 -4.52 -8.74
CA LYS A 404 -23.63 -4.79 -7.98
C LYS A 404 -24.77 -3.84 -8.29
N ASN A 405 -24.45 -2.59 -8.64
CA ASN A 405 -25.42 -1.52 -8.78
C ASN A 405 -25.94 -1.36 -10.22
N ASN A 406 -25.71 -2.34 -11.10
CA ASN A 406 -26.09 -2.24 -12.49
C ASN A 406 -27.60 -2.05 -12.70
N ASP A 407 -27.96 -1.27 -13.72
CA ASP A 407 -29.35 -1.05 -14.09
C ASP A 407 -30.00 -2.41 -14.46
N ILE A 408 -31.03 -2.81 -13.71
CA ILE A 408 -31.73 -4.10 -13.90
C ILE A 408 -32.52 -4.11 -15.21
N LEU A 409 -33.11 -2.97 -15.58
CA LEU A 409 -33.94 -2.84 -16.77
C LEU A 409 -33.09 -2.31 -17.93
N PRO A 410 -33.22 -2.89 -19.13
CA PRO A 410 -32.53 -2.39 -20.30
C PRO A 410 -32.99 -0.96 -20.59
N SER A 411 -32.04 -0.06 -20.77
CA SER A 411 -32.28 1.29 -21.24
C SER A 411 -31.23 1.65 -22.28
N TYR A 412 -31.43 2.75 -23.01
CA TYR A 412 -30.46 3.18 -24.02
C TYR A 412 -29.07 3.48 -23.43
N ILE A 413 -29.02 3.91 -22.15
CA ILE A 413 -27.79 4.17 -21.40
C ILE A 413 -27.85 3.34 -20.13
N GLN A 414 -27.17 2.20 -20.11
CA GLN A 414 -27.21 1.26 -19.00
C GLN A 414 -26.00 1.47 -18.09
N MET A 415 -26.22 1.65 -16.78
CA MET A 415 -25.14 1.60 -15.80
C MET A 415 -24.63 0.17 -15.66
N THR A 416 -23.32 -0.04 -15.85
CA THR A 416 -22.68 -1.36 -15.93
C THR A 416 -21.64 -1.62 -14.84
N GLY A 417 -21.30 -0.60 -14.06
CA GLY A 417 -20.47 -0.77 -12.87
C GLY A 417 -20.28 0.55 -12.14
N GLU A 418 -19.56 0.50 -11.04
CA GLU A 418 -19.23 1.67 -10.23
C GLU A 418 -17.81 1.57 -9.70
N PHE A 419 -17.14 2.72 -9.64
CA PHE A 419 -15.83 2.89 -9.04
C PHE A 419 -15.92 3.85 -7.86
N TYR A 420 -15.35 3.44 -6.73
CA TYR A 420 -15.23 4.22 -5.51
C TYR A 420 -13.76 4.49 -5.26
N VAL A 421 -13.39 5.73 -4.94
CA VAL A 421 -11.98 6.10 -4.75
C VAL A 421 -11.80 7.19 -3.71
N GLY A 422 -10.74 7.09 -2.92
CA GLY A 422 -10.34 8.14 -1.99
C GLY A 422 -9.81 9.36 -2.72
N GLU A 423 -10.15 10.56 -2.21
CA GLU A 423 -9.62 11.83 -2.72
C GLU A 423 -9.09 12.71 -1.59
N LYS A 424 -8.04 13.46 -1.91
CA LYS A 424 -7.53 14.56 -1.08
C LYS A 424 -8.16 15.84 -1.62
N ASN A 425 -9.35 16.20 -1.15
CA ASN A 425 -10.00 17.44 -1.58
C ASN A 425 -10.92 18.01 -0.51
N THR A 426 -11.06 19.35 -0.52
CA THR A 426 -11.97 20.10 0.36
C THR A 426 -13.38 20.24 -0.22
N SER A 427 -13.52 20.13 -1.54
CA SER A 427 -14.81 20.21 -2.24
C SER A 427 -14.91 19.15 -3.34
N ILE A 428 -15.93 18.29 -3.26
CA ILE A 428 -16.19 17.28 -4.27
C ILE A 428 -16.87 17.95 -5.47
N SER A 429 -16.11 18.16 -6.55
CA SER A 429 -16.71 18.54 -7.85
C SER A 429 -17.62 17.41 -8.34
N LEU A 430 -18.84 17.71 -8.77
CA LEU A 430 -19.76 16.71 -9.35
C LEU A 430 -19.55 16.56 -10.86
N GLY A 431 -19.03 17.59 -11.52
CA GLY A 431 -18.66 17.57 -12.93
C GLY A 431 -17.23 17.08 -13.19
N ILE A 432 -16.69 17.40 -14.36
CA ILE A 432 -15.36 16.94 -14.83
C ILE A 432 -14.21 17.91 -14.47
N THR A 433 -14.54 19.07 -13.90
CA THR A 433 -13.56 20.08 -13.46
C THR A 433 -12.96 19.73 -12.11
N ASN A 434 -11.70 20.14 -11.86
CA ASN A 434 -10.99 20.01 -10.58
C ASN A 434 -10.88 18.58 -10.01
N ILE A 435 -10.85 17.57 -10.88
CA ILE A 435 -10.61 16.17 -10.48
C ILE A 435 -9.09 15.94 -10.34
N PRO A 436 -8.59 15.44 -9.19
CA PRO A 436 -7.18 15.16 -9.01
C PRO A 436 -6.63 14.20 -10.07
N ALA A 437 -5.40 14.46 -10.54
CA ALA A 437 -4.77 13.64 -11.58
C ALA A 437 -4.67 12.15 -11.18
N LEU A 438 -4.38 11.87 -9.90
CA LEU A 438 -4.38 10.52 -9.36
C LEU A 438 -5.75 9.85 -9.49
N THR A 439 -6.85 10.54 -9.18
CA THR A 439 -8.20 10.01 -9.35
C THR A 439 -8.46 9.63 -10.81
N VAL A 440 -8.08 10.49 -11.77
CA VAL A 440 -8.26 10.21 -13.20
C VAL A 440 -7.47 8.97 -13.63
N LEU A 441 -6.23 8.82 -13.15
CA LEU A 441 -5.41 7.64 -13.42
C LEU A 441 -6.05 6.36 -12.83
N LEU A 442 -6.43 6.37 -11.56
CA LEU A 442 -7.06 5.22 -10.92
C LEU A 442 -8.43 4.88 -11.55
N ALA A 443 -9.19 5.89 -11.98
CA ALA A 443 -10.43 5.70 -12.72
C ALA A 443 -10.20 5.03 -14.09
N SER A 444 -9.08 5.36 -14.75
CA SER A 444 -8.69 4.70 -16.01
C SER A 444 -8.32 3.23 -15.80
N GLU A 445 -7.65 2.90 -14.69
CA GLU A 445 -7.39 1.51 -14.30
C GLU A 445 -8.69 0.76 -14.01
N SER A 446 -9.62 1.40 -13.30
CA SER A 446 -10.93 0.79 -13.00
C SER A 446 -11.75 0.50 -14.26
N LEU A 447 -11.71 1.38 -15.27
CA LEU A 447 -12.32 1.12 -16.58
C LEU A 447 -11.74 -0.12 -17.26
N LEU A 448 -10.43 -0.34 -17.14
CA LEU A 448 -9.79 -1.55 -17.67
C LEU A 448 -10.21 -2.80 -16.90
N VAL A 449 -10.25 -2.74 -15.56
CA VAL A 449 -10.76 -3.83 -14.73
C VAL A 449 -12.18 -4.19 -15.14
N HIS A 450 -13.06 -3.19 -15.30
CA HIS A 450 -14.42 -3.39 -15.77
C HIS A 450 -14.47 -4.07 -17.15
N GLN A 451 -13.66 -3.60 -18.09
CA GLN A 451 -13.60 -4.20 -19.42
C GLN A 451 -13.10 -5.66 -19.38
N PHE A 452 -12.14 -5.96 -18.50
CA PHE A 452 -11.62 -7.33 -18.33
C PHE A 452 -12.64 -8.30 -17.74
N GLU A 453 -13.60 -7.79 -16.96
CA GLU A 453 -14.71 -8.59 -16.43
C GLU A 453 -15.80 -8.81 -17.47
N ILE A 454 -16.08 -7.81 -18.31
CA ILE A 454 -17.02 -7.97 -19.43
C ILE A 454 -16.52 -8.97 -20.47
N GLU A 455 -15.21 -9.02 -20.70
CA GLU A 455 -14.58 -9.94 -21.66
C GLU A 455 -14.40 -11.37 -21.15
N ARG A 456 -14.66 -11.62 -19.87
CA ARG A 456 -14.54 -12.96 -19.25
C ARG A 456 -15.74 -13.82 -19.60
#